data_AF-A0A8S4RNZ2-F1
#
_entry.id   AF-A0A8S4RNZ2-F1
#
_cell.length_a   1.000
_cell.length_b   1.000
_cell.length_c   1.000
_cell.angle_alpha   90.00
_cell.angle_beta   90.00
_cell.angle_gamma   90.00
#
_symmetry.space_group_name_H-M   'P 1'
#
loop_
_entity.id
_entity.type
_entity.pdbx_description
1 polymer ?
#
loop_
_entity_poly.entity_id
_entity_poly.type
_entity_poly.pdbx_seq_one_letter_code
_entity_poly.pdbx_strand_id
1 'polypeptide(L)'
;MGLIRRRRITQRAMERAMLGVSLRDQIRNEEIRRRTRVIDIAQQVAKLKWNWAGHIARRTDGRWGSKELEWRPNTEAVHADASLTQVEARQMSNAAADCSSLSLVPRSRLHFKP
;
A
#
# COMPACT_ATOMS: atom_id res chain seq x y z
N MET A 1 13.92 14.29 4.98
CA MET A 1 13.08 13.87 6.12
C MET A 1 11.64 13.62 5.66
N GLY A 2 11.27 12.34 5.48
CA GLY A 2 10.09 11.92 4.72
C GLY A 2 8.72 12.24 5.36
N LEU A 3 7.74 12.57 4.53
CA LEU A 3 6.34 12.88 4.89
C LEU A 3 5.68 11.79 5.76
N ILE A 4 6.05 10.53 5.55
CA ILE A 4 5.55 9.38 6.33
C ILE A 4 5.88 9.53 7.82
N ARG A 5 7.07 10.05 8.16
CA ARG A 5 7.46 10.28 9.56
C ARG A 5 6.53 11.29 10.24
N ARG A 6 6.26 12.41 9.57
CA ARG A 6 5.34 13.44 10.07
C ARG A 6 3.93 12.88 10.27
N ARG A 7 3.42 12.13 9.29
CA ARG A 7 2.11 11.46 9.37
C ARG A 7 2.01 10.49 10.56
N ARG A 8 3.06 9.71 10.83
CA ARG A 8 3.12 8.80 12.00
C ARG A 8 3.13 9.56 13.33
N ILE A 9 3.87 10.67 13.41
CA ILE A 9 3.91 11.51 14.62
C ILE A 9 2.53 12.10 14.90
N THR A 10 1.89 12.68 13.88
CA THR A 10 0.52 13.23 14.02
C THR A 10 -0.47 12.16 14.42
N GLN A 11 -0.42 10.97 13.81
CA GLN A 11 -1.28 9.85 14.20
C GLN A 11 -1.07 9.46 15.67
N ARG A 12 0.19 9.33 16.12
CA ARG A 12 0.50 8.96 17.50
C ARG A 12 0.02 10.01 18.51
N ALA A 13 0.11 11.29 18.18
CA ALA A 13 -0.40 12.37 19.02
C ALA A 13 -1.93 12.29 19.15
N MET A 14 -2.64 12.04 18.04
CA MET A 14 -4.10 11.84 18.06
C MET A 14 -4.50 10.62 18.88
N GLU A 15 -3.81 9.48 18.72
CA GLU A 15 -4.08 8.27 19.50
C GLU A 15 -3.89 8.48 21.00
N ARG A 16 -2.89 9.27 21.42
CA ARG A 16 -2.70 9.63 22.83
C ARG A 16 -3.82 10.52 23.36
N ALA A 17 -4.26 11.51 22.57
CA ALA A 17 -5.38 12.37 22.93
C ALA A 17 -6.69 11.58 23.08
N MET A 18 -6.96 10.63 22.18
CA MET A 18 -8.14 9.75 22.24
C MET A 18 -8.17 8.89 23.51
N LEU A 19 -7.01 8.43 23.97
CA LEU A 19 -6.89 7.60 25.17
C LEU A 19 -6.70 8.43 26.46
N GLY A 20 -6.60 9.75 26.37
CA GLY A 20 -6.35 10.63 27.51
C GLY A 20 -4.98 10.42 28.18
N VAL A 21 -3.98 9.88 27.46
CA VAL A 21 -2.67 9.56 28.02
C VAL A 21 -1.65 10.65 27.77
N SER A 22 -0.92 10.98 28.83
CA SER A 22 0.17 11.95 28.80
C SER A 22 1.50 11.27 28.44
N LEU A 23 2.53 12.08 28.16
CA LEU A 23 3.89 11.57 27.99
C LEU A 23 4.51 11.04 29.29
N ARG A 24 3.97 11.45 30.45
CA ARG A 24 4.47 11.04 31.78
C ARG A 24 4.13 9.60 32.11
N ASP A 25 3.06 9.08 31.52
CA ASP A 25 2.62 7.70 31.71
C ASP A 25 3.57 6.68 31.06
N GLN A 26 4.54 7.14 30.25
CA GLN A 26 5.57 6.35 29.58
C GLN A 26 5.02 5.09 28.87
N ILE A 27 3.79 5.15 28.38
CA ILE A 27 3.15 4.02 27.71
C ILE A 27 3.84 3.78 26.37
N ARG A 28 4.24 2.52 26.17
CA ARG A 28 4.84 2.02 24.95
C ARG A 28 3.91 2.21 23.74
N ASN A 29 4.50 2.50 22.58
CA ASN A 29 3.74 2.75 21.35
C ASN A 29 2.99 1.48 20.88
N GLU A 30 3.51 0.28 21.17
CA GLU A 30 2.83 -0.98 20.88
C GLU A 30 1.52 -1.10 21.67
N GLU A 31 1.53 -0.67 22.93
CA GLU A 31 0.34 -0.71 23.80
C GLU A 31 -0.74 0.26 23.31
N ILE A 32 -0.35 1.47 22.90
CA ILE A 32 -1.26 2.45 22.31
C ILE A 32 -1.92 1.88 21.05
N ARG A 33 -1.14 1.24 20.16
CA ARG A 33 -1.67 0.56 18.96
C ARG A 33 -2.64 -0.58 19.30
N ARG A 34 -2.31 -1.38 20.33
CA ARG A 34 -3.16 -2.50 20.77
C ARG A 34 -4.52 -2.00 21.27
N ARG A 35 -4.55 -0.90 22.02
CA ARG A 35 -5.78 -0.31 22.56
C ARG A 35 -6.64 0.35 21.49
N THR A 36 -6.04 1.16 20.61
CA THR A 36 -6.80 1.90 19.59
C THR A 36 -7.21 1.04 18.40
N ARG A 37 -6.44 -0.02 18.09
CA ARG A 37 -6.62 -0.87 16.89
C ARG A 37 -6.67 -0.08 15.58
N VAL A 38 -6.09 1.12 15.58
CA VAL A 38 -6.02 2.01 14.41
C VAL A 38 -4.91 1.52 13.48
N ILE A 39 -5.21 1.47 12.18
CA ILE A 39 -4.27 1.05 11.13
C ILE A 39 -3.14 2.07 10.99
N ASP A 40 -1.89 1.63 10.79
CA ASP A 40 -0.76 2.53 10.58
C ASP A 40 -0.94 3.32 9.27
N ILE A 41 -0.85 4.65 9.35
CA ILE A 41 -0.99 5.53 8.19
C ILE A 41 0.00 5.20 7.08
N ALA A 42 1.19 4.67 7.39
CA ALA A 42 2.13 4.24 6.36
C ALA A 42 1.60 3.07 5.54
N GLN A 43 0.96 2.10 6.19
CA GLN A 43 0.32 0.97 5.51
C GLN A 43 -0.87 1.45 4.67
N GLN A 44 -1.67 2.37 5.23
CA GLN A 44 -2.81 2.93 4.51
C GLN A 44 -2.37 3.71 3.26
N VAL A 45 -1.33 4.53 3.38
CA VAL A 45 -0.75 5.26 2.23
C VAL A 45 -0.24 4.28 1.18
N ALA A 46 0.49 3.24 1.58
CA ALA A 46 0.97 2.22 0.64
C ALA A 46 -0.20 1.52 -0.08
N LYS A 47 -1.22 1.10 0.67
CA LYS A 47 -2.42 0.46 0.12
C LYS A 47 -3.15 1.37 -0.87
N LEU A 48 -3.32 2.64 -0.54
CA LEU A 48 -3.96 3.61 -1.44
C LEU A 48 -3.15 3.81 -2.72
N LYS A 49 -1.82 3.89 -2.62
CA LYS A 49 -0.94 3.98 -3.79
C LYS A 49 -1.07 2.75 -4.69
N TRP A 50 -1.06 1.55 -4.11
CA TRP A 50 -1.22 0.30 -4.87
C TRP A 50 -2.62 0.16 -5.48
N ASN A 51 -3.67 0.54 -4.74
CA ASN A 51 -5.03 0.56 -5.27
C ASN A 51 -5.16 1.51 -6.45
N TRP A 52 -4.55 2.69 -6.37
CA TRP A 52 -4.50 3.64 -7.48
C TRP A 52 -3.74 3.04 -8.67
N ALA A 53 -2.53 2.50 -8.46
CA ALA A 53 -1.74 1.88 -9.51
C ALA A 53 -2.52 0.74 -10.21
N GLY A 54 -3.17 -0.15 -9.44
CA GLY A 54 -4.00 -1.21 -9.99
C GLY A 54 -5.25 -0.70 -10.71
N HIS A 55 -5.87 0.39 -10.22
CA HIS A 55 -7.00 1.02 -10.90
C HIS A 55 -6.57 1.62 -12.25
N ILE A 56 -5.42 2.29 -12.30
CA ILE A 56 -4.87 2.85 -13.55
C ILE A 56 -4.45 1.73 -14.51
N ALA A 57 -3.80 0.66 -14.02
CA ALA A 57 -3.40 -0.48 -14.85
C ALA A 57 -4.58 -1.19 -15.54
N ARG A 58 -5.78 -1.18 -14.94
CA ARG A 58 -7.01 -1.73 -15.55
C ARG A 58 -7.69 -0.77 -16.52
N ARG A 59 -7.28 0.50 -16.57
CA ARG A 59 -7.85 1.47 -17.51
C ARG A 59 -7.17 1.37 -18.88
N THR A 60 -7.99 1.27 -19.92
CA THR A 60 -7.57 1.23 -21.33
C THR A 60 -7.80 2.55 -22.06
N ASP A 61 -8.07 3.64 -21.33
CA ASP A 61 -8.43 4.95 -21.87
C ASP A 61 -7.25 5.76 -22.45
N GLY A 62 -6.07 5.15 -22.56
CA GLY A 62 -4.88 5.75 -23.20
C GLY A 62 -4.38 7.03 -22.52
N ARG A 63 -4.82 7.32 -21.28
CA ARG A 63 -4.46 8.53 -20.56
C ARG A 63 -3.05 8.45 -20.00
N TRP A 64 -2.51 9.61 -19.64
CA TRP A 64 -1.16 9.78 -19.10
C TRP A 64 -0.83 8.85 -17.94
N GLY A 65 -1.81 8.50 -17.10
CA GLY A 65 -1.60 7.56 -15.99
C GLY A 65 -1.13 6.17 -16.43
N SER A 66 -1.59 5.67 -17.58
CA SER A 66 -1.14 4.39 -18.13
C SER A 66 0.31 4.48 -18.64
N LYS A 67 0.68 5.61 -19.26
CA LYS A 67 2.06 5.90 -19.69
C LYS A 67 3.03 6.05 -18.52
N GLU A 68 2.56 6.60 -17.40
CA GLU A 68 3.37 6.75 -16.19
C GLU A 68 3.68 5.40 -15.52
N LEU A 69 2.76 4.43 -15.60
CA LEU A 69 3.02 3.06 -15.14
C LEU A 69 3.91 2.26 -16.10
N GLU A 70 3.88 2.57 -17.40
CA GLU A 70 4.73 1.93 -18.41
C GLU A 70 6.19 2.39 -18.33
N TRP A 71 6.50 3.40 -17.51
CA TRP A 71 7.84 3.95 -17.38
C TRP A 71 8.87 2.85 -17.10
N ARG A 72 9.80 2.68 -18.03
CA ARG A 72 10.98 1.84 -17.88
C ARG A 72 12.22 2.73 -17.82
N PRO A 73 13.11 2.53 -16.83
CA PRO A 73 14.36 3.26 -16.78
C PRO A 73 15.18 2.92 -18.03
N ASN A 74 15.67 3.94 -18.75
CA ASN A 74 16.52 3.80 -19.94
C ASN A 74 17.93 3.26 -19.64
N THR A 75 18.10 2.43 -18.61
CA THR A 75 19.42 1.94 -18.19
C THR A 75 19.92 0.81 -19.09
N GLU A 76 19.06 0.24 -19.94
CA GLU A 76 19.37 -0.98 -20.69
C GLU A 76 19.41 -0.84 -22.22
N ALA A 77 19.34 0.38 -22.77
CA ALA A 77 19.51 0.58 -24.22
C ALA A 77 20.95 0.30 -24.73
N VAL A 78 21.87 -0.17 -23.86
CA VAL A 78 23.26 -0.50 -24.23
C VAL A 78 23.56 -2.00 -24.14
N HIS A 79 22.68 -2.83 -23.59
CA HIS A 79 22.88 -4.28 -23.55
C HIS A 79 21.56 -5.01 -23.85
N ALA A 80 21.02 -4.78 -25.04
CA ALA A 80 20.24 -5.82 -25.67
C ALA A 80 21.17 -7.04 -25.81
N ASP A 81 20.72 -8.17 -25.25
CA ASP A 81 20.88 -9.54 -25.77
C ASP A 81 21.24 -10.54 -24.66
N ALA A 82 20.24 -11.36 -24.32
CA ALA A 82 20.29 -12.63 -23.61
C ALA A 82 20.54 -12.64 -22.09
N SER A 83 19.65 -13.37 -21.38
CA SER A 83 19.81 -14.04 -20.07
C SER A 83 19.09 -13.50 -18.80
N LEU A 84 17.91 -12.87 -18.90
CA LEU A 84 17.08 -12.52 -17.73
C LEU A 84 15.65 -13.10 -17.76
N THR A 85 15.52 -14.39 -18.05
CA THR A 85 14.21 -15.09 -18.08
C THR A 85 13.89 -15.93 -16.83
N GLN A 86 14.75 -15.97 -15.80
CA GLN A 86 14.49 -16.83 -14.62
C GLN A 86 14.46 -16.13 -13.24
N VAL A 87 15.16 -15.00 -13.07
CA VAL A 87 15.26 -14.35 -11.74
C VAL A 87 14.06 -13.44 -11.45
N GLU A 88 13.58 -12.70 -12.45
CA GLU A 88 12.39 -11.82 -12.29
C GLU A 88 11.08 -12.60 -12.17
N ALA A 89 10.97 -13.76 -12.82
CA ALA A 89 9.80 -14.65 -12.71
C ALA A 89 9.60 -15.17 -11.27
N ARG A 90 10.68 -15.34 -10.50
CA ARG A 90 10.61 -15.72 -9.07
C ARG A 90 10.17 -14.56 -8.17
N GLN A 91 10.51 -13.31 -8.51
CA GLN A 91 10.09 -12.15 -7.73
C GLN A 91 8.61 -11.81 -7.95
N MET A 92 8.08 -12.01 -9.16
CA MET A 92 6.64 -11.80 -9.46
C MET A 92 5.74 -12.89 -8.84
N SER A 93 6.24 -14.12 -8.68
CA SER A 93 5.52 -15.22 -8.00
C SER A 93 5.25 -14.91 -6.53
N ASN A 94 6.21 -14.33 -5.82
CA ASN A 94 6.08 -14.07 -4.38
C ASN A 94 5.13 -12.90 -4.07
N ALA A 95 4.99 -11.94 -4.99
CA ALA A 95 4.01 -10.84 -4.86
C ALA A 95 2.56 -11.30 -5.13
N ALA A 96 2.37 -12.32 -5.99
CA ALA A 96 1.05 -12.90 -6.26
C ALA A 96 0.52 -13.80 -5.11
N ALA A 97 1.43 -14.44 -4.37
CA ALA A 97 1.10 -15.25 -3.20
C ALA A 97 0.53 -14.41 -2.03
N ASP A 98 1.05 -13.20 -1.81
CA ASP A 98 0.52 -12.29 -0.79
C ASP A 98 -0.82 -11.63 -1.19
N CYS A 99 -1.04 -11.43 -2.49
CA CYS A 99 -2.26 -10.78 -3.02
C CYS A 99 -3.50 -11.68 -2.97
N SER A 100 -3.32 -13.00 -2.97
CA SER A 100 -4.41 -14.00 -2.97
C SER A 100 -5.02 -14.24 -1.59
N SER A 101 -4.37 -13.79 -0.51
CA SER A 101 -4.87 -13.99 0.87
C SER A 101 -5.85 -12.91 1.35
N LEU A 102 -6.00 -11.80 0.61
CA LEU A 102 -6.83 -10.64 1.02
C LEU A 102 -8.11 -10.44 0.19
N SER A 103 -8.49 -11.39 -0.65
CA SER A 103 -9.65 -11.27 -1.56
C SER A 103 -10.79 -12.26 -1.34
N LEU A 104 -10.82 -13.00 -0.23
CA LEU A 104 -11.99 -13.81 0.14
C LEU A 104 -12.95 -13.02 1.05
N VAL A 105 -13.62 -12.02 0.47
CA VAL A 105 -14.95 -11.59 0.95
C VAL A 105 -15.92 -11.79 -0.20
N PRO A 106 -16.81 -12.81 -0.15
CA PRO A 106 -17.86 -12.96 -1.13
C PRO A 106 -18.83 -11.78 -0.95
N ARG A 107 -18.90 -10.91 -1.95
CA ARG A 107 -19.87 -9.81 -1.98
C ARG A 107 -21.23 -10.43 -2.28
N SER A 108 -21.92 -10.91 -1.24
CA SER A 108 -23.29 -11.38 -1.33
C SER A 108 -24.19 -10.26 -1.86
N ARG A 109 -24.92 -10.63 -2.89
CA ARG A 109 -25.82 -9.84 -3.73
C ARG A 109 -26.97 -9.29 -2.89
N LEU A 110 -26.92 -8.02 -2.50
CA LEU A 110 -28.12 -7.27 -2.14
C LEU A 110 -28.63 -6.57 -3.41
N HIS A 111 -29.61 -7.21 -4.02
CA HIS A 111 -30.43 -6.65 -5.08
C HIS A 111 -31.48 -5.76 -4.41
N PHE A 112 -31.44 -4.46 -4.66
CA PHE A 112 -32.56 -3.58 -4.38
C PHE A 112 -32.85 -2.83 -5.69
N LYS A 113 -33.90 -3.25 -6.37
CA LYS A 113 -34.54 -2.47 -7.44
C LYS A 113 -35.59 -1.56 -6.80
N PRO A 114 -35.87 -0.39 -7.41
CA PRO A 114 -36.95 0.48 -6.96
C PRO A 114 -38.32 -0.19 -7.07
#